data_AF-A0AAW4TPG3-F1
#
_entry.id   AF-A0AAW4TPG3-F1
#
_cell.length_a   1.000
_cell.length_b   1.000
_cell.length_c   1.000
_cell.angle_alpha   90.00
_cell.angle_beta   90.00
_cell.angle_gamma   90.00
#
_symmetry.space_group_name_H-M   'P 1'
#
loop_
_entity.id
_entity.type
_entity.pdbx_description
1 polymer ?
#
loop_
_entity_poly.entity_id
_entity_poly.type
_entity_poly.pdbx_seq_one_letter_code
_entity_poly.pdbx_strand_id
1 'polypeptide(L)'
;MTPLQVVLSLDALTHAIEAAVARADWNEAVRAAEMRSAFIVALAPDQPDEVMSALMKVQEIDVRISTVARETLEALLAEGWTALHATRAATNALRVRQRSLDTGAAATRH
;
A
#
# COMPACT_ATOMS: atom_id res chain seq x y z
N MET A 1 23.10 22.54 5.60
CA MET A 1 22.33 21.88 6.67
C MET A 1 23.28 21.16 7.57
N THR A 2 23.06 21.20 8.89
CA THR A 2 23.85 20.42 9.84
C THR A 2 23.40 18.95 9.83
N PRO A 3 24.24 18.00 10.24
CA PRO A 3 23.83 16.59 10.38
C PRO A 3 22.59 16.40 11.26
N LEU A 4 22.49 17.18 12.35
CA LEU A 4 21.31 17.18 13.21
C LEU A 4 20.04 17.65 12.48
N GLN A 5 20.13 18.67 11.61
CA GLN A 5 18.97 19.10 10.81
C GLN A 5 18.54 18.02 9.80
N VAL A 6 19.50 17.29 9.22
CA VAL A 6 19.20 16.16 8.32
C VAL A 6 18.43 15.09 9.07
N VAL A 7 18.89 14.67 10.24
CA VAL A 7 18.24 13.57 10.99
C VAL A 7 16.87 13.96 11.53
N LEU A 8 16.67 15.22 11.94
CA LEU A 8 15.35 15.71 12.35
C LEU A 8 14.36 15.74 11.17
N SER A 9 14.84 16.07 9.97
CA SER A 9 14.01 16.05 8.77
C SER A 9 13.64 14.61 8.37
N LEU A 10 14.59 13.68 8.50
CA LEU A 10 14.34 12.24 8.29
C LEU A 10 13.31 11.69 9.27
N ASP A 11 13.43 12.03 10.55
CA ASP A 11 12.50 11.60 11.59
C ASP A 11 11.08 12.12 11.34
N ALA A 12 10.94 13.42 11.07
CA ALA A 12 9.64 14.03 10.78
C ALA A 12 8.97 13.43 9.55
N LEU A 13 9.72 13.23 8.45
CA LEU A 13 9.19 12.62 7.23
C LEU A 13 8.86 11.13 7.42
N THR A 14 9.60 10.42 8.27
CA THR A 14 9.32 9.02 8.60
C THR A 14 7.99 8.88 9.35
N HIS A 15 7.74 9.75 10.33
CA HIS A 15 6.44 9.79 11.00
C HIS A 15 5.29 10.23 10.07
N ALA A 16 5.55 11.13 9.12
CA ALA A 16 4.55 11.50 8.11
C ALA A 16 4.17 10.30 7.22
N ILE A 17 5.16 9.49 6.80
CA ILE A 17 4.93 8.26 6.05
C ILE A 17 4.15 7.26 6.90
N GLU A 18 4.55 7.03 8.16
CA GLU A 18 3.84 6.12 9.08
C GLU A 18 2.37 6.51 9.23
N ALA A 19 2.10 7.80 9.44
CA ALA A 19 0.74 8.31 9.57
C ALA A 19 -0.08 8.18 8.27
N ALA A 20 0.53 8.38 7.10
CA ALA A 20 -0.12 8.22 5.81
C ALA A 20 -0.44 6.74 5.52
N VAL A 21 0.50 5.84 5.77
CA VAL A 21 0.33 4.38 5.62
C VAL A 21 -0.77 3.86 6.55
N ALA A 22 -0.81 4.32 7.81
CA ALA A 22 -1.86 3.95 8.76
C ALA A 22 -3.28 4.36 8.29
N ARG A 23 -3.39 5.37 7.42
CA ARG A 23 -4.65 5.82 6.80
C ARG A 23 -4.88 5.26 5.40
N ALA A 24 -3.99 4.41 4.89
CA ALA A 24 -3.95 3.97 3.50
C ALA A 24 -3.92 5.14 2.48
N ASP A 25 -3.38 6.30 2.88
CA ASP A 25 -3.16 7.44 2.01
C ASP A 25 -1.84 7.26 1.24
N TRP A 26 -1.87 6.37 0.25
CA TRP A 26 -0.67 5.95 -0.48
C TRP A 26 -0.01 7.09 -1.26
N ASN A 27 -0.79 8.04 -1.75
CA ASN A 27 -0.26 9.20 -2.46
C ASN A 27 0.57 10.08 -1.51
N GLU A 28 0.07 10.36 -0.30
CA GLU A 28 0.83 11.10 0.70
C GLU A 28 2.06 10.32 1.18
N ALA A 29 1.92 9.00 1.38
CA ALA A 29 3.04 8.15 1.79
C ALA A 29 4.18 8.20 0.75
N VAL A 30 3.86 8.10 -0.55
CA VAL A 30 4.85 8.20 -1.63
C VAL A 30 5.47 9.59 -1.68
N ARG A 31 4.65 10.66 -1.63
CA ARG A 31 5.15 12.04 -1.64
C ARG A 31 6.13 12.30 -0.49
N ALA A 32 5.79 11.86 0.72
CA ALA A 32 6.65 12.00 1.89
C ALA A 32 7.94 11.17 1.76
N ALA A 33 7.86 9.95 1.22
CA ALA A 33 9.03 9.11 0.95
C ALA A 33 9.97 9.71 -0.09
N GLU A 34 9.44 10.29 -1.17
CA GLU A 34 10.22 10.99 -2.19
C GLU A 34 10.94 12.20 -1.58
N MET A 35 10.25 13.02 -0.79
CA MET A 35 10.88 14.13 -0.06
C MET A 35 11.97 13.62 0.90
N ARG A 36 11.74 12.48 1.57
CA ARG A 36 12.71 11.88 2.51
C ARG A 36 13.98 11.41 1.82
N SER A 37 13.88 10.92 0.57
CA SER A 37 15.02 10.36 -0.17
C SER A 37 16.19 11.35 -0.30
N ALA A 38 15.89 12.63 -0.50
CA ALA A 38 16.90 13.69 -0.61
C ALA A 38 17.75 13.83 0.67
N PHE A 39 17.13 13.64 1.83
CA PHE A 39 17.83 13.72 3.12
C PHE A 39 18.66 12.48 3.41
N ILE A 40 18.26 11.30 2.92
CA ILE A 40 19.07 10.08 3.03
C ILE A 40 20.36 10.25 2.24
N VAL A 41 20.27 10.77 1.01
CA VAL A 41 21.45 11.03 0.16
C VAL A 41 22.38 12.08 0.77
N ALA A 42 21.86 13.00 1.61
CA ALA A 42 22.64 14.03 2.27
C ALA A 42 23.40 13.54 3.53
N LEU A 43 23.18 12.31 3.99
CA LEU A 43 23.90 11.75 5.13
C LEU A 43 25.35 11.44 4.75
N ALA A 44 26.30 11.96 5.54
CA ALA A 44 27.69 11.54 5.47
C ALA A 44 27.87 10.14 6.12
N PRO A 45 28.84 9.31 5.68
CA PRO A 45 29.08 7.99 6.26
C PRO A 45 29.51 8.04 7.75
N ASP A 46 30.21 9.09 8.14
CA ASP A 46 30.75 9.34 9.48
C ASP A 46 29.83 10.29 10.26
N GLN A 47 28.82 9.73 10.92
CA GLN A 47 27.89 10.49 11.74
C GLN A 47 28.30 10.47 13.23
N PRO A 48 28.02 11.55 13.98
CA PRO A 48 28.12 11.53 15.44
C PRO A 48 27.19 10.46 16.06
N ASP A 49 27.57 9.91 17.22
CA ASP A 49 26.82 8.86 17.93
C ASP A 49 25.35 9.20 18.18
N GLU A 50 25.07 10.47 18.49
CA GLU A 50 23.70 10.96 18.70
C GLU A 50 22.86 10.85 17.41
N VAL A 51 23.44 11.19 16.26
CA VAL A 51 22.79 11.09 14.95
C VAL A 51 22.59 9.63 14.57
N MET A 52 23.57 8.75 14.82
CA MET A 52 23.44 7.32 14.61
C MET A 52 22.31 6.71 15.45
N SER A 53 22.19 7.12 16.72
CA SER A 53 21.10 6.68 17.60
C SER A 53 19.72 7.10 17.07
N ALA A 54 19.60 8.29 16.49
CA ALA A 54 18.37 8.75 15.86
C ALA A 54 18.06 7.98 14.56
N LEU A 55 19.07 7.69 13.74
CA LEU A 55 18.91 6.89 12.51
C LEU A 55 18.43 5.47 12.81
N MET A 56 18.91 4.86 13.90
CA MET A 56 18.41 3.54 14.33
C MET A 56 16.91 3.56 14.65
N LYS A 57 16.42 4.61 15.33
CA LYS A 57 14.97 4.77 15.60
C LYS A 57 14.18 4.95 14.31
N VAL A 58 14.68 5.75 13.37
CA VAL A 58 14.07 5.90 12.04
C VAL A 58 13.95 4.54 11.34
N GLN A 59 14.99 3.71 11.40
CA GLN A 59 14.99 2.38 10.81
C GLN A 59 13.97 1.44 11.45
N GLU A 60 13.77 1.49 12.76
CA GLU A 60 12.73 0.73 13.43
C GLU A 60 11.32 1.11 12.94
N ILE A 61 11.08 2.41 12.73
CA ILE A 61 9.81 2.90 12.17
C ILE A 61 9.65 2.42 10.72
N ASP A 62 10.71 2.48 9.91
CA ASP A 62 10.70 1.98 8.53
C ASP A 62 10.28 0.51 8.44
N VAL A 63 10.76 -0.33 9.36
CA VAL A 63 10.33 -1.73 9.44
C VAL A 63 8.83 -1.81 9.70
N ARG A 64 8.29 -1.04 10.66
CA ARG A 64 6.84 -1.03 10.93
C ARG A 64 6.02 -0.56 9.73
N ILE A 65 6.45 0.53 9.09
CA ILE A 65 5.83 1.04 7.86
C ILE A 65 5.76 -0.06 6.80
N SER A 66 6.87 -0.74 6.55
CA SER A 66 6.95 -1.80 5.52
C SER A 66 6.03 -2.99 5.83
N THR A 67 5.92 -3.37 7.11
CA THR A 67 5.01 -4.42 7.56
C THR A 67 3.56 -4.06 7.30
N VAL A 68 3.11 -2.88 7.76
CA VAL A 68 1.72 -2.43 7.58
C VAL A 68 1.39 -2.27 6.10
N ALA A 69 2.28 -1.68 5.31
CA ALA A 69 2.08 -1.53 3.87
C ALA A 69 1.92 -2.88 3.16
N ARG A 70 2.75 -3.86 3.51
CA ARG A 70 2.65 -5.23 2.96
C ARG A 70 1.35 -5.92 3.36
N GLU A 71 1.01 -5.89 4.65
CA GLU A 71 -0.23 -6.49 5.16
C GLU A 71 -1.45 -5.88 4.46
N THR A 72 -1.44 -4.57 4.22
CA THR A 72 -2.53 -3.90 3.52
C THR A 72 -2.60 -4.30 2.04
N LEU A 73 -1.45 -4.44 1.36
CA LEU A 73 -1.40 -4.94 -0.02
C LEU A 73 -1.93 -6.38 -0.13
N GLU A 74 -1.54 -7.26 0.79
CA GLU A 74 -1.99 -8.65 0.83
C GLU A 74 -3.52 -8.72 1.01
N ALA A 75 -4.08 -7.90 1.89
CA ALA A 75 -5.53 -7.80 2.08
C ALA A 75 -6.25 -7.33 0.81
N LEU A 76 -5.75 -6.26 0.16
CA LEU A 76 -6.34 -5.74 -1.08
C LEU A 76 -6.29 -6.75 -2.22
N LEU A 77 -5.22 -7.53 -2.35
CA LEU A 77 -5.11 -8.59 -3.34
C LEU A 77 -6.14 -9.70 -3.07
N ALA A 78 -6.30 -10.11 -1.81
CA ALA A 78 -7.29 -11.13 -1.43
C ALA A 78 -8.73 -10.67 -1.71
N GLU A 79 -9.04 -9.41 -1.40
CA GLU A 79 -10.33 -8.78 -1.72
C GLU A 79 -10.57 -8.72 -3.23
N GLY A 80 -9.56 -8.28 -3.99
CA GLY A 80 -9.62 -8.22 -5.45
C GLY A 80 -9.88 -9.59 -6.07
N TRP A 81 -9.20 -10.63 -5.60
CA TRP A 81 -9.48 -12.00 -6.04
C TRP A 81 -10.92 -12.42 -5.72
N THR A 82 -11.40 -12.16 -4.52
CA THR A 82 -12.78 -12.46 -4.13
C THR A 82 -13.79 -11.80 -5.07
N ALA A 83 -13.60 -10.51 -5.36
CA ALA A 83 -14.47 -9.75 -6.25
C ALA A 83 -14.48 -10.31 -7.69
N LEU A 84 -13.32 -10.70 -8.22
CA LEU A 84 -13.21 -11.32 -9.54
C LEU A 84 -13.96 -12.67 -9.60
N HIS A 85 -13.81 -13.50 -8.57
CA HIS A 85 -14.51 -14.79 -8.50
C HIS A 85 -16.02 -14.60 -8.44
N ALA A 86 -16.50 -13.66 -7.61
CA ALA A 86 -17.92 -13.33 -7.52
C ALA A 86 -18.49 -12.83 -8.87
N THR A 87 -17.75 -11.95 -9.55
CA THR A 87 -18.14 -11.42 -10.86
C THR A 87 -18.24 -12.53 -11.90
N ARG A 88 -17.28 -13.46 -11.92
CA ARG A 88 -17.29 -14.61 -12.83
C ARG A 88 -18.46 -15.55 -12.55
N ALA A 89 -18.75 -15.82 -11.28
CA ALA A 89 -19.90 -16.64 -10.88
C ALA A 89 -21.23 -16.01 -11.32
N ALA A 90 -21.43 -14.72 -11.07
CA ALA A 90 -22.62 -13.99 -11.50
C ALA A 90 -22.79 -13.99 -13.02
N THR A 91 -21.70 -13.77 -13.76
CA THR A 91 -21.71 -13.80 -15.23
C THR A 91 -22.11 -15.18 -15.77
N ASN A 92 -21.59 -16.25 -15.15
CA ASN A 92 -21.94 -17.61 -15.54
C ASN A 92 -23.40 -17.94 -15.22
N ALA A 93 -23.89 -17.53 -14.04
CA ALA A 93 -25.29 -17.73 -13.65
C ALA A 93 -26.25 -17.02 -14.63
N LEU A 94 -25.94 -15.79 -15.04
CA LEU A 94 -26.71 -15.06 -16.05
C LEU A 94 -26.74 -15.81 -17.39
N ARG A 95 -25.58 -16.33 -17.85
CA ARG A 95 -25.49 -17.10 -19.10
C ARG A 95 -26.34 -18.37 -19.05
N VAL A 96 -26.32 -19.09 -17.93
CA VAL A 96 -27.15 -20.30 -17.73
C VAL A 96 -28.63 -19.94 -17.74
N ARG A 97 -29.02 -18.88 -17.02
CA ARG A 97 -30.41 -18.40 -17.00
C ARG A 97 -30.91 -18.01 -18.39
N GLN A 98 -30.11 -17.28 -19.17
CA GLN A 98 -30.48 -16.88 -20.53
C GLN A 98 -30.72 -18.10 -21.42
N ARG A 99 -29.80 -19.07 -21.41
CA ARG A 99 -29.97 -20.32 -22.20
C ARG A 99 -31.24 -21.07 -21.83
N SER A 100 -31.58 -21.13 -20.54
CA SER A 100 -32.83 -21.76 -20.07
C SER A 100 -34.08 -21.05 -20.57
N LEU A 101 -34.05 -19.72 -20.67
CA LEU A 101 -35.16 -18.93 -21.21
C LEU A 101 -35.30 -19.17 -22.72
N ASP A 102 -34.18 -19.17 -23.45
CA ASP A 102 -34.15 -19.39 -24.89
C ASP A 102 -34.67 -20.78 -25.28
N THR A 103 -34.29 -21.84 -24.53
CA THR A 103 -34.82 -23.19 -24.75
C THR A 103 -36.30 -23.32 -24.40
N GLY A 104 -36.77 -22.70 -23.32
CA GLY A 104 -38.19 -22.66 -22.97
C GLY A 104 -39.06 -21.94 -24.02
N ALA A 105 -38.54 -20.84 -24.59
CA ALA A 105 -39.20 -20.10 -25.65
C ALA A 105 -39.22 -20.84 -27.01
N ALA A 106 -38.30 -21.78 -27.24
CA ALA A 106 -38.31 -22.65 -28.42
C ALA A 106 -39.32 -23.81 -28.25
N ALA A 107 -39.41 -24.39 -27.05
CA ALA A 107 -40.33 -25.49 -26.76
C ALA A 107 -41.82 -25.08 -26.79
N THR A 108 -42.13 -23.82 -26.54
CA THR A 108 -43.51 -23.27 -26.56
C THR A 108 -44.01 -22.84 -27.94
N ARG A 109 -43.15 -22.91 -28.98
CA ARG A 109 -43.48 -22.51 -30.37
C ARG A 109 -43.85 -23.68 -31.29
N HIS A 110 -43.92 -24.91 -30.76
CA HIS A 110 -44.34 -26.13 -31.46
C HIS A 110 -45.67 -26.63 -30.89
#